data_AF-A0A355UZU3-F1
#
_entry.id   AF-A0A355UZU3-F1
#
_cell.length_a   1.000
_cell.length_b   1.000
_cell.length_c   1.000
_cell.angle_alpha   90.00
_cell.angle_beta   90.00
_cell.angle_gamma   90.00
#
_symmetry.space_group_name_H-M   'P 1'
#
loop_
_entity.id
_entity.type
_entity.pdbx_description
1 polymer ?
#
loop_
_entity_poly.entity_id
_entity_poly.type
_entity_poly.pdbx_seq_one_letter_code
_entity_poly.pdbx_strand_id
1 'polypeptide(L)'
;MKKVIAAVCSALLIVVMAFAFTGCNVEGNTYIYDSYTLSYDKSDLTDSEKKEIDNGLDVILSPLKLIKYEFKADGVVSVSGIPGKYTQDGNDVTVNSIDKFTASGSKLKKVVKKDTFSLTVIYKKA
;
A
#
# COMPACT_ATOMS: atom_id res chain seq x y z
N MET A 1 15.81 33.19 6.43
CA MET A 1 15.53 31.73 6.33
C MET A 1 14.16 31.37 6.93
N LYS A 2 13.03 31.78 6.32
CA LYS A 2 11.67 31.48 6.82
C LYS A 2 10.60 31.30 5.72
N LYS A 3 10.96 31.11 4.45
CA LYS A 3 9.98 31.15 3.33
C LYS A 3 9.96 29.93 2.39
N VAL A 4 10.63 28.82 2.72
CA VAL A 4 10.71 27.65 1.81
C VAL A 4 9.88 26.45 2.29
N ILE A 5 9.44 26.42 3.56
CA ILE A 5 8.76 25.24 4.13
C ILE A 5 7.24 25.20 3.79
N ALA A 6 6.64 26.31 3.36
CA ALA A 6 5.20 26.36 3.09
C ALA A 6 4.79 25.86 1.68
N ALA A 7 5.74 25.74 0.74
CA ALA A 7 5.42 25.38 -0.64
C ALA A 7 5.30 23.86 -0.86
N VAL A 8 6.03 23.03 -0.09
CA VAL A 8 6.07 21.58 -0.28
C VAL A 8 4.87 20.88 0.38
N CYS A 9 4.31 21.44 1.46
CA CYS A 9 3.10 20.89 2.08
C CYS A 9 1.82 21.19 1.28
N SER A 10 1.80 22.27 0.51
CA SER A 10 0.61 22.69 -0.26
C SER A 10 0.36 21.84 -1.50
N ALA A 11 1.42 21.27 -2.09
CA ALA A 11 1.30 20.38 -3.25
C ALA A 11 0.76 18.98 -2.87
N LEU A 12 0.99 18.53 -1.63
CA LEU A 12 0.49 17.24 -1.15
C LEU A 12 -1.02 17.26 -0.87
N LEU A 13 -1.59 18.44 -0.56
CA LEU A 13 -3.01 18.61 -0.22
C LEU A 13 -3.93 18.75 -1.45
N ILE A 14 -3.41 19.28 -2.57
CA ILE A 14 -4.23 19.50 -3.78
C ILE A 14 -4.48 18.20 -4.58
N VAL A 15 -3.63 17.19 -4.43
CA VAL A 15 -3.85 15.87 -5.06
C VAL A 15 -4.99 15.09 -4.37
N VAL A 16 -5.35 15.43 -3.13
CA VAL A 16 -6.38 14.71 -2.37
C VAL A 16 -7.80 15.11 -2.77
N MET A 17 -8.01 16.31 -3.34
CA MET A 17 -9.37 16.79 -3.65
C MET A 17 -9.88 16.43 -5.06
N ALA A 18 -9.03 15.93 -5.97
CA ALA A 18 -9.42 15.67 -7.36
C ALA A 18 -9.89 14.23 -7.66
N PHE A 19 -9.86 13.30 -6.71
CA PHE A 19 -10.25 11.89 -6.92
C PHE A 19 -11.62 11.50 -6.35
N ALA A 20 -12.43 12.47 -5.91
CA ALA A 20 -13.59 12.20 -5.07
C ALA A 20 -14.81 11.53 -5.73
N PHE A 21 -14.82 11.19 -7.03
CA PHE A 21 -16.04 10.63 -7.65
C PHE A 21 -15.89 9.44 -8.60
N THR A 22 -14.72 8.82 -8.67
CA THR A 22 -14.57 7.48 -9.28
C THR A 22 -13.80 6.59 -8.31
N GLY A 23 -14.44 6.26 -7.18
CA GLY A 23 -13.89 5.28 -6.25
C GLY A 23 -13.56 4.00 -7.01
N CYS A 24 -12.30 3.55 -6.94
CA CYS A 24 -11.91 2.31 -7.59
C CYS A 24 -12.49 1.14 -6.81
N ASN A 25 -13.66 0.66 -7.21
CA ASN A 25 -14.33 -0.42 -6.52
C ASN A 25 -13.48 -1.70 -6.60
N VAL A 26 -13.15 -2.29 -5.43
CA VAL A 26 -12.43 -3.56 -5.36
C VAL A 26 -13.35 -4.75 -5.50
N GLU A 27 -14.64 -4.58 -5.25
CA GLU A 27 -15.66 -5.62 -5.33
C GLU A 27 -15.60 -6.42 -6.65
N GLY A 28 -15.69 -7.75 -6.54
CA GLY A 28 -15.65 -8.68 -7.66
C GLY A 28 -14.26 -8.87 -8.27
N ASN A 29 -13.22 -8.18 -7.77
CA ASN A 29 -11.87 -8.26 -8.31
C ASN A 29 -10.97 -9.14 -7.43
N THR A 30 -10.04 -9.80 -8.11
CA THR A 30 -8.92 -10.51 -7.50
C THR A 30 -7.66 -9.69 -7.68
N TYR A 31 -6.86 -9.57 -6.63
CA TYR A 31 -5.56 -8.92 -6.67
C TYR A 31 -4.44 -9.87 -6.26
N ILE A 32 -3.38 -9.89 -7.04
CA ILE A 32 -2.17 -10.69 -6.83
C ILE A 32 -0.96 -9.78 -6.74
N TYR A 33 0.10 -10.24 -6.10
CA TYR A 33 1.34 -9.49 -5.99
C TYR A 33 1.87 -9.08 -7.37
N ASP A 34 2.34 -7.85 -7.49
CA ASP A 34 2.95 -7.29 -8.70
C ASP A 34 4.40 -6.87 -8.45
N SER A 35 4.59 -5.92 -7.53
CA SER A 35 5.88 -5.27 -7.31
C SER A 35 5.96 -4.63 -5.91
N TYR A 36 7.13 -4.12 -5.56
CA TYR A 36 7.32 -3.27 -4.39
C TYR A 36 8.24 -2.09 -4.72
N THR A 37 8.13 -1.03 -3.92
CA THR A 37 9.11 0.05 -3.89
C THR A 37 9.61 0.26 -2.47
N LEU A 38 10.92 0.39 -2.30
CA LEU A 38 11.57 0.75 -1.04
C LEU A 38 12.07 2.18 -1.13
N SER A 39 11.81 2.97 -0.09
CA SER A 39 12.40 4.28 0.11
C SER A 39 13.04 4.35 1.49
N TYR A 40 14.25 4.89 1.55
CA TYR A 40 14.95 5.14 2.81
C TYR A 40 14.60 6.54 3.28
N ASP A 41 13.85 6.63 4.39
CA ASP A 41 13.33 7.90 4.91
C ASP A 41 14.38 8.64 5.76
N LYS A 42 15.42 7.93 6.22
CA LYS A 42 16.58 8.48 6.93
C LYS A 42 17.77 8.70 5.99
N SER A 43 18.23 9.94 5.92
CA SER A 43 19.37 10.34 5.07
C SER A 43 20.72 9.90 5.60
N ASP A 44 20.82 9.51 6.87
CA ASP A 44 22.04 9.15 7.59
C ASP A 44 22.31 7.64 7.68
N LEU A 45 21.50 6.81 7.02
CA LEU A 45 21.75 5.37 6.95
C LEU A 45 23.06 5.09 6.21
N THR A 46 23.93 4.33 6.88
CA THR A 46 25.15 3.79 6.29
C THR A 46 24.81 2.76 5.21
N ASP A 47 25.76 2.49 4.31
CA ASP A 47 25.56 1.48 3.26
C ASP A 47 25.43 0.07 3.84
N SER A 48 26.03 -0.19 5.02
CA SER A 48 25.86 -1.46 5.74
C SER A 48 24.41 -1.63 6.22
N GLU A 49 23.81 -0.60 6.82
CA GLU A 49 22.42 -0.65 7.30
C GLU A 49 21.43 -0.81 6.14
N LYS A 50 21.66 -0.11 5.02
CA LYS A 50 20.84 -0.29 3.81
C LYS A 50 20.93 -1.72 3.29
N LYS A 51 22.14 -2.29 3.23
CA LYS A 51 22.34 -3.69 2.81
C LYS A 51 21.65 -4.69 3.73
N GLU A 52 21.64 -4.45 5.05
CA GLU A 52 20.89 -5.29 6.00
C GLU A 52 19.38 -5.20 5.77
N ILE A 53 18.85 -4.00 5.52
CA ILE A 53 17.44 -3.81 5.18
C ILE A 53 17.10 -4.54 3.88
N ASP A 54 17.91 -4.36 2.83
CA ASP A 54 17.73 -5.02 1.53
C ASP A 54 17.76 -6.55 1.67
N ASN A 55 18.69 -7.10 2.45
CA ASN A 55 18.76 -8.54 2.71
C ASN A 55 17.54 -9.05 3.50
N GLY A 56 17.01 -8.24 4.42
CA GLY A 56 15.81 -8.57 5.19
C GLY A 56 14.51 -8.50 4.38
N LEU A 57 14.49 -7.72 3.28
CA LEU A 57 13.29 -7.53 2.48
C LEU A 57 12.81 -8.82 1.82
N ASP A 58 13.70 -9.69 1.36
CA ASP A 58 13.26 -10.93 0.72
C ASP A 58 12.48 -11.84 1.67
N VAL A 59 12.85 -11.86 2.95
CA VAL A 59 12.13 -12.61 3.98
C VAL A 59 10.74 -12.01 4.21
N ILE A 60 10.62 -10.68 4.22
CA ILE A 60 9.36 -9.97 4.41
C ILE A 60 8.45 -10.11 3.19
N LEU A 61 9.00 -10.01 1.98
CA LEU A 61 8.26 -10.01 0.73
C LEU A 61 7.82 -11.42 0.31
N SER A 62 8.59 -12.45 0.64
CA SER A 62 8.27 -13.85 0.29
C SER A 62 6.84 -14.28 0.64
N PRO A 63 6.35 -14.10 1.89
CA PRO A 63 4.96 -14.43 2.20
C PRO A 63 3.98 -13.53 1.46
N LEU A 64 4.29 -12.24 1.28
CA LEU A 64 3.40 -11.28 0.61
C LEU A 64 3.19 -11.59 -0.88
N LYS A 65 4.21 -12.17 -1.54
CA LYS A 65 4.14 -12.63 -2.94
C LYS A 65 3.13 -13.76 -3.15
N LEU A 66 2.81 -14.51 -2.10
CA LEU A 66 1.88 -15.63 -2.11
C LEU A 66 0.45 -15.22 -1.74
N ILE A 67 0.25 -13.98 -1.29
CA ILE A 67 -1.08 -13.50 -0.90
C ILE A 67 -1.91 -13.14 -2.12
N LYS A 68 -3.10 -13.71 -2.18
CA LYS A 68 -4.16 -13.37 -3.14
C LYS A 68 -5.34 -12.77 -2.38
N TYR A 69 -5.81 -11.60 -2.79
CA TYR A 69 -7.00 -10.95 -2.24
C TYR A 69 -8.15 -11.03 -3.22
N GLU A 70 -9.21 -11.76 -2.88
CA GLU A 70 -10.42 -11.85 -3.71
C GLU A 70 -11.57 -11.14 -3.01
N PHE A 71 -11.95 -9.96 -3.49
CA PHE A 71 -13.02 -9.17 -2.92
C PHE A 71 -14.35 -9.58 -3.54
N LYS A 72 -15.32 -9.94 -2.69
CA LYS A 72 -16.66 -10.39 -3.10
C LYS A 72 -17.70 -9.29 -2.86
N ALA A 73 -18.86 -9.45 -3.50
CA ALA A 73 -19.98 -8.50 -3.47
C ALA A 73 -20.68 -8.34 -2.12
N ASP A 74 -20.46 -9.27 -1.21
CA ASP A 74 -21.09 -9.34 0.12
C ASP A 74 -20.22 -8.74 1.24
N GLY A 75 -19.18 -7.97 0.89
CA GLY A 75 -18.22 -7.44 1.87
C GLY A 75 -17.25 -8.50 2.41
N VAL A 76 -17.20 -9.68 1.81
CA VAL A 76 -16.24 -10.74 2.13
C VAL A 76 -15.00 -10.59 1.27
N VAL A 77 -13.84 -10.84 1.87
CA VAL A 77 -12.57 -10.98 1.14
C VAL A 77 -11.99 -12.36 1.42
N SER A 78 -11.54 -13.07 0.39
CA SER A 78 -10.74 -14.28 0.55
C SER A 78 -9.26 -13.90 0.49
N VAL A 79 -8.53 -14.13 1.58
CA VAL A 79 -7.07 -13.93 1.66
C VAL A 79 -6.41 -15.30 1.54
N SER A 80 -5.95 -15.65 0.34
CA SER A 80 -5.39 -16.96 0.02
C SER A 80 -6.27 -18.15 0.49
N GLY A 81 -7.58 -18.03 0.31
CA GLY A 81 -8.56 -19.06 0.68
C GLY A 81 -9.14 -18.91 2.08
N ILE A 82 -8.59 -18.01 2.91
CA ILE A 82 -9.10 -17.73 4.25
C ILE A 82 -10.14 -16.61 4.15
N PRO A 83 -11.42 -16.85 4.51
CA PRO A 83 -12.45 -15.82 4.46
C PRO A 83 -12.20 -14.76 5.54
N GLY A 84 -12.43 -13.51 5.17
CA GLY A 84 -12.35 -12.33 6.01
C GLY A 84 -13.40 -11.30 5.59
N LYS A 85 -13.38 -10.15 6.26
CA LYS A 85 -14.25 -9.01 5.92
C LYS A 85 -13.43 -7.86 5.39
N TYR A 86 -14.02 -7.08 4.50
CA TYR A 86 -13.43 -5.80 4.12
C TYR A 86 -14.47 -4.68 4.17
N THR A 87 -13.97 -3.46 4.35
CA THR A 87 -14.71 -2.24 4.12
C THR A 87 -13.94 -1.37 3.14
N GLN A 88 -14.66 -0.57 2.36
CA GLN A 88 -14.07 0.40 1.46
C GLN A 88 -14.73 1.77 1.67
N ASP A 89 -13.91 2.80 1.87
CA ASP A 89 -14.31 4.20 1.92
C ASP A 89 -13.52 4.98 0.86
N GLY A 90 -14.19 5.38 -0.22
CA GLY A 90 -13.54 5.95 -1.40
C GLY A 90 -12.48 4.99 -1.98
N ASN A 91 -11.20 5.37 -1.86
CA ASN A 91 -10.08 4.54 -2.31
C ASN A 91 -9.43 3.75 -1.15
N ASP A 92 -9.81 3.99 0.09
CA ASP A 92 -9.21 3.30 1.23
C ASP A 92 -9.96 1.99 1.50
N VAL A 93 -9.21 0.89 1.51
CA VAL A 93 -9.73 -0.47 1.69
C VAL A 93 -9.12 -1.04 2.95
N THR A 94 -9.96 -1.50 3.87
CA THR A 94 -9.52 -2.13 5.12
C THR A 94 -9.95 -3.59 5.12
N VAL A 95 -9.01 -4.52 5.27
CA VAL A 95 -9.24 -5.97 5.35
C VAL A 95 -9.03 -6.43 6.80
N ASN A 96 -10.00 -7.15 7.35
CA ASN A 96 -10.02 -7.70 8.70
C ASN A 96 -9.70 -6.68 9.81
N SER A 97 -9.95 -5.38 9.59
CA SER A 97 -9.58 -4.27 10.49
C SER A 97 -8.07 -4.12 10.76
N ILE A 98 -7.22 -4.83 10.02
CA ILE A 98 -5.77 -4.90 10.23
C ILE A 98 -5.05 -4.33 9.02
N ASP A 99 -5.30 -4.90 7.85
CA ASP A 99 -4.60 -4.53 6.63
C ASP A 99 -5.28 -3.35 5.96
N LYS A 100 -4.52 -2.30 5.68
CA LYS A 100 -4.98 -1.08 5.01
C LYS A 100 -4.33 -0.96 3.65
N PHE A 101 -5.16 -0.71 2.65
CA PHE A 101 -4.76 -0.51 1.26
C PHE A 101 -5.36 0.77 0.70
N THR A 102 -4.69 1.31 -0.32
CA THR A 102 -5.27 2.31 -1.21
C THR A 102 -5.50 1.68 -2.59
N ALA A 103 -6.75 1.65 -3.02
CA ALA A 103 -7.18 1.25 -4.36
C ALA A 103 -6.90 2.38 -5.36
N SER A 104 -6.30 2.05 -6.49
CA SER A 104 -5.94 2.99 -7.55
C SER A 104 -5.96 2.29 -8.90
N GLY A 105 -7.06 2.45 -9.64
CA GLY A 105 -7.30 1.79 -10.92
C GLY A 105 -7.32 0.27 -10.79
N SER A 106 -6.37 -0.39 -11.43
CA SER A 106 -6.20 -1.85 -11.38
C SER A 106 -5.24 -2.31 -10.28
N LYS A 107 -4.95 -1.48 -9.26
CA LYS A 107 -3.96 -1.78 -8.23
C LYS A 107 -4.47 -1.56 -6.82
N LEU A 108 -3.97 -2.38 -5.88
CA LEU A 108 -4.01 -2.13 -4.44
C LEU A 108 -2.60 -1.87 -3.94
N LYS A 109 -2.45 -0.82 -3.12
CA LYS A 109 -1.17 -0.42 -2.55
C LYS A 109 -1.22 -0.54 -1.04
N LYS A 110 -0.27 -1.27 -0.45
CA LYS A 110 -0.06 -1.34 1.00
C LYS A 110 1.24 -0.61 1.32
N VAL A 111 1.18 0.38 2.21
CA VAL A 111 2.37 1.10 2.67
C VAL A 111 2.72 0.65 4.07
N VAL A 112 3.92 0.12 4.25
CA VAL A 112 4.50 -0.24 5.54
C VAL A 112 5.58 0.78 5.85
N LYS A 113 5.33 1.61 6.87
CA LYS A 113 6.31 2.59 7.34
C LYS A 113 7.03 2.07 8.57
N LYS A 114 8.35 2.20 8.57
CA LYS A 114 9.25 2.03 9.71
C LYS A 114 10.05 3.32 9.86
N ASP A 115 10.68 3.51 11.01
CA ASP A 115 11.41 4.74 11.31
C ASP A 115 12.57 5.02 10.33
N THR A 116 13.05 4.00 9.62
CA THR A 116 14.20 4.06 8.71
C THR A 116 13.82 3.96 7.23
N PHE A 117 12.68 3.34 6.91
CA PHE A 117 12.26 3.10 5.53
C PHE A 117 10.74 3.01 5.37
N SER A 118 10.28 3.27 4.16
CA SER A 118 8.91 3.03 3.71
C SER A 118 8.91 1.99 2.59
N LEU A 119 8.17 0.91 2.79
CA LEU A 119 7.95 -0.16 1.82
C LEU A 119 6.52 -0.03 1.27
N THR A 120 6.39 0.21 -0.04
CA THR A 120 5.09 0.14 -0.72
C THR A 120 4.99 -1.17 -1.48
N VAL A 121 4.06 -2.03 -1.10
CA VAL A 121 3.75 -3.28 -1.79
C VAL A 121 2.56 -3.05 -2.71
N ILE A 122 2.69 -3.48 -3.96
CA ILE A 122 1.70 -3.28 -5.02
C ILE A 122 1.14 -4.64 -5.42
N TYR A 123 -0.18 -4.74 -5.35
CA TYR A 123 -0.95 -5.83 -5.92
C TYR A 123 -1.68 -5.31 -7.16
N LYS A 124 -1.76 -6.11 -8.23
CA LYS A 124 -2.52 -5.80 -9.45
C LYS A 124 -3.73 -6.70 -9.58
N LYS A 125 -4.76 -6.22 -10.28
CA LYS A 125 -5.88 -7.06 -10.72
C LYS A 125 -5.32 -8.24 -11.53
N ALA A 126 -5.74 -9.45 -11.16
CA ALA A 126 -5.43 -10.68 -11.88
C ALA A 126 -6.12 -10.74 -13.23
#